data_AF-A0A354PJK7-F1
#
_entry.id   AF-A0A354PJK7-F1
#
_cell.length_a   1.000
_cell.length_b   1.000
_cell.length_c   1.000
_cell.angle_alpha   90.00
_cell.angle_beta   90.00
_cell.angle_gamma   90.00
#
_symmetry.space_group_name_H-M   'P 1'
#
loop_
_entity.id
_entity.type
_entity.pdbx_description
1 polymer ?
#
loop_
_entity_poly.entity_id
_entity_poly.type
_entity_poly.pdbx_seq_one_letter_code
_entity_poly.pdbx_strand_id
1 'polypeptide(L)' 'MKAKLKDFLESVGAKFPSPDDRFTEAAATAKLKRFREKVLPQLETQHANFLKPDFQPNKDWWGSAPKPK' A
#
# COMPACT_ATOMS: atom_id res chain seq x y z
N MET A 1 -15.42 -20.46 -13.05
CA MET A 1 -14.34 -19.87 -12.22
C MET A 1 -14.86 -18.87 -11.18
N LYS A 2 -15.68 -17.86 -11.56
CA LYS A 2 -16.23 -16.85 -10.63
C LYS A 2 -17.09 -17.42 -9.48
N ALA A 3 -17.94 -18.41 -9.76
CA ALA A 3 -18.81 -19.02 -8.75
C ALA A 3 -17.98 -19.78 -7.68
N LYS A 4 -17.11 -20.70 -8.11
CA LYS A 4 -16.22 -21.45 -7.21
C LYS A 4 -15.35 -20.55 -6.31
N LEU A 5 -14.90 -19.40 -6.83
CA LEU A 5 -14.16 -18.42 -6.03
C LEU A 5 -15.06 -17.77 -4.97
N LYS A 6 -16.28 -17.37 -5.36
CA LYS A 6 -17.25 -16.78 -4.42
C LYS A 6 -17.58 -17.75 -3.29
N ASP A 7 -17.87 -19.00 -3.61
CA ASP A 7 -18.21 -20.03 -2.62
C ASP A 7 -17.06 -20.28 -1.63
N PHE A 8 -15.82 -20.27 -2.11
CA PHE A 8 -14.64 -20.39 -1.26
C PHE A 8 -14.46 -19.17 -0.35
N LEU A 9 -14.64 -17.95 -0.88
CA LEU A 9 -14.51 -16.72 -0.09
C LEU A 9 -15.60 -16.64 1.00
N GLU A 10 -16.81 -17.09 0.69
CA GLU A 10 -17.90 -17.20 1.67
C GLU A 10 -17.58 -18.27 2.73
N SER A 11 -17.05 -19.43 2.35
CA SER A 11 -16.75 -20.52 3.29
C SER A 11 -15.64 -20.19 4.30
N VAL A 12 -14.66 -19.37 3.91
CA VAL A 12 -13.59 -18.89 4.81
C VAL A 12 -13.97 -17.64 5.59
N GLY A 13 -15.20 -17.13 5.43
CA GLY A 13 -15.66 -15.91 6.09
C GLY A 13 -14.87 -14.66 5.64
N ALA A 14 -14.50 -14.59 4.37
CA ALA A 14 -13.74 -13.46 3.84
C ALA A 14 -14.54 -12.16 3.99
N LYS A 15 -13.85 -11.07 4.37
CA LYS A 15 -14.44 -9.73 4.40
C LYS A 15 -14.54 -9.19 2.98
N PHE A 16 -15.75 -8.81 2.57
CA PHE A 16 -15.97 -8.14 1.29
C PHE A 16 -15.91 -6.62 1.47
N PRO A 17 -15.35 -5.90 0.48
CA PRO A 17 -15.36 -4.44 0.53
C PRO A 17 -16.79 -3.93 0.41
N SER A 18 -17.12 -2.95 1.24
CA SER A 18 -18.32 -2.11 1.06
C SER A 18 -17.93 -0.83 0.32
N PRO A 19 -18.85 -0.20 -0.41
CA PRO A 19 -18.62 1.14 -0.96
C PRO A 19 -18.19 2.13 0.15
N ASP A 20 -17.23 3.01 -0.15
CA ASP A 20 -16.84 4.10 0.76
C ASP A 20 -17.67 5.34 0.43
N ASP A 21 -18.52 5.77 1.36
CA ASP A 21 -19.40 6.94 1.19
C ASP A 21 -18.63 8.25 0.99
N ARG A 22 -17.34 8.29 1.34
CA ARG A 22 -16.46 9.46 1.14
C ARG A 22 -15.79 9.47 -0.22
N PHE A 23 -15.97 8.41 -1.02
CA PHE A 23 -15.35 8.32 -2.34
C PHE A 23 -15.98 9.34 -3.30
N THR A 24 -15.12 10.13 -3.94
CA THR A 24 -15.50 10.98 -5.07
C THR A 24 -14.50 10.80 -6.20
N GLU A 25 -14.98 10.80 -7.44
CA GLU A 25 -14.13 10.65 -8.63
C GLU A 25 -13.08 11.77 -8.72
N ALA A 26 -13.46 12.99 -8.32
CA ALA A 26 -12.56 14.13 -8.25
C ALA A 26 -11.42 13.90 -7.25
N ALA A 27 -11.70 13.39 -6.04
CA ALA A 27 -10.68 13.09 -5.05
C ALA A 27 -9.77 11.94 -5.52
N ALA A 28 -10.33 10.91 -6.17
CA ALA A 28 -9.54 9.82 -6.74
C ALA A 28 -8.58 10.32 -7.83
N THR A 29 -9.06 11.15 -8.75
CA THR A 29 -8.24 11.73 -9.82
C THR A 29 -7.15 12.65 -9.27
N ALA A 30 -7.48 13.51 -8.30
CA ALA A 30 -6.51 14.37 -7.64
C ALA A 30 -5.43 13.58 -6.90
N LYS A 31 -5.82 12.48 -6.23
CA LYS A 31 -4.89 11.55 -5.60
C LYS A 31 -3.96 10.93 -6.64
N LEU A 32 -4.47 10.36 -7.72
CA LEU A 32 -3.65 9.74 -8.77
C LEU A 32 -2.64 10.74 -9.37
N LYS A 33 -3.09 11.97 -9.65
CA LYS A 33 -2.22 13.04 -10.14
C LYS A 33 -1.08 13.33 -9.15
N ARG A 34 -1.40 13.53 -7.87
CA ARG A 34 -0.39 13.75 -6.81
C ARG A 34 0.59 12.59 -6.72
N PHE A 35 0.10 11.36 -6.81
CA PHE A 35 0.95 10.18 -6.75
C PHE A 35 1.96 10.16 -7.89
N ARG A 36 1.49 10.39 -9.12
CA ARG A 36 2.34 10.41 -10.30
C ARG A 36 3.36 11.56 -10.28
N GLU A 37 2.93 12.76 -9.93
CA GLU A 37 3.76 13.96 -10.07
C GLU A 37 4.68 14.21 -8.89
N LYS A 38 4.33 13.73 -7.70
CA LYS A 38 5.05 14.08 -6.46
C LYS A 38 5.55 12.86 -5.70
N VAL A 39 4.64 11.92 -5.41
CA VAL A 39 4.97 10.78 -4.54
C VAL A 39 5.95 9.84 -5.22
N LEU A 40 5.69 9.47 -6.48
CA LEU A 40 6.54 8.52 -7.20
C LEU A 40 7.98 9.06 -7.40
N PRO A 41 8.20 10.30 -7.90
CA PRO A 41 9.56 10.84 -7.99
C PRO A 41 10.28 10.95 -6.65
N GLN A 42 9.55 11.27 -5.57
CA GLN A 42 10.12 11.31 -4.22
C GLN A 42 10.57 9.92 -3.76
N LEU A 43 9.77 8.88 -4.01
CA LEU A 43 10.13 7.50 -3.69
C LEU A 43 11.31 7.01 -4.53
N GLU A 44 11.37 7.35 -5.81
CA GLU A 44 12.52 7.03 -6.67
C GLU A 44 13.80 7.70 -6.16
N THR A 45 13.72 8.98 -5.74
CA THR A 45 14.84 9.69 -5.11
C THR A 45 15.26 9.02 -3.81
N GLN A 46 14.30 8.60 -2.98
CA GLN A 46 14.57 7.87 -1.75
C GLN A 46 15.23 6.51 -2.03
N HIS A 47 14.73 5.76 -3.01
CA HIS A 47 15.30 4.48 -3.41
C HIS A 47 16.74 4.62 -3.90
N ALA A 48 17.04 5.65 -4.69
CA ALA A 48 18.40 5.92 -5.13
C ALA A 48 19.36 6.19 -3.95
N ASN A 49 18.88 6.83 -2.88
CA ASN A 49 19.68 7.06 -1.67
C ASN A 49 20.04 5.76 -0.93
N PHE A 50 19.22 4.72 -1.02
CA PHE A 50 19.51 3.42 -0.42
C PHE A 50 20.66 2.67 -1.11
N LEU A 51 20.99 3.07 -2.35
CA LEU A 51 22.07 2.47 -3.13
C LEU A 51 23.43 3.15 -2.90
N LYS A 52 23.49 4.19 -2.07
CA LYS A 52 24.75 4.87 -1.77
C LYS A 52 25.68 3.97 -0.95
N PRO A 53 27.01 4.01 -1.17
CA PRO A 53 27.96 3.15 -0.45
C PRO A 53 27.98 3.36 1.07
N ASP A 54 27.61 4.55 1.52
CA ASP A 54 27.54 4.95 2.93
C ASP A 54 26.15 4.78 3.53
N PHE A 55 25.18 4.28 2.77
CA PHE A 55 23.83 4.08 3.25
C PHE A 55 23.83 3.09 4.43
N GLN A 56 23.30 3.54 5.56
CA GLN A 56 23.05 2.70 6.73
C GLN A 56 21.55 2.63 6.97
N PRO A 57 20.97 1.42 7.02
CA PRO A 57 19.57 1.25 7.39
C PRO A 57 19.28 1.80 8.79
N ASN A 58 18.05 2.25 9.04
CA ASN A 58 17.67 2.60 10.40
C ASN A 58 17.68 1.35 11.30
N LYS A 59 17.69 1.56 12.63
CA LYS A 59 17.83 0.49 13.63
C LYS A 59 16.82 -0.66 13.47
N ASP A 60 15.66 -0.40 12.87
CA ASP A 60 14.54 -1.33 12.77
C ASP A 60 14.23 -1.79 11.33
N TRP A 61 15.18 -1.61 10.40
CA TRP A 61 15.02 -1.83 8.96
C TRP A 61 14.63 -3.26 8.57
N TRP A 62 14.97 -4.27 9.39
CA TRP A 62 14.35 -5.59 9.37
C TRP A 62 14.03 -6.00 10.81
N GLY A 63 12.73 -6.11 11.17
CA GLY A 63 12.32 -6.65 12.48
C GLY A 63 11.47 -5.75 13.38
N SER A 64 10.93 -4.63 12.90
CA SER A 64 9.96 -3.79 13.63
C SER A 64 8.55 -4.40 13.71
N ALA A 65 8.42 -5.73 13.87
CA ALA A 65 7.14 -6.29 14.32
C ALA A 65 6.93 -5.84 15.77
N PRO A 66 5.85 -5.09 16.10
CA PRO A 66 5.57 -4.77 17.49
C PRO A 66 5.45 -6.08 18.28
N LYS A 67 6.17 -6.20 19.40
CA LYS A 67 5.93 -7.29 20.34
C LYS A 67 4.47 -7.20 20.82
N PRO A 68 3.70 -8.29 20.79
CA PRO A 68 2.36 -8.28 21.36
C PRO A 68 2.46 -7.91 22.85
N LYS A 69 1.65 -6.93 23.27
CA LYS A 69 1.39 -6.67 24.69
C LYS A 69 0.41 -7.70 25.22
#